data_AF-A0A1A3T8D7-F1
#
_entry.id   AF-A0A1A3T8D7-F1
#
_cell.length_a   1.000
_cell.length_b   1.000
_cell.length_c   1.000
_cell.angle_alpha   90.00
_cell.angle_beta   90.00
_cell.angle_gamma   90.00
#
_symmetry.space_group_name_H-M   'P 1'
#
loop_
_entity.id
_entity.type
_entity.pdbx_description
1 polymer ?
#
loop_
_entity_poly.entity_id
_entity_poly.type
_entity_poly.pdbx_seq_one_letter_code
_entity_poly.pdbx_strand_id
1 'polypeptide(L)' 'MSDNHFEPRWRLNVDDDVTVAFDSTTATITKITTGESCCLGDYPSFMVEEPGLLRVRSSHAPPIGKWYVTGEE' A
#
# COMPACT_ATOMS: atom_id res chain seq x y z
N MET A 1 -23.27 11.88 12.91
CA MET A 1 -22.53 10.71 13.42
C MET A 1 -21.19 10.75 12.74
N SER A 2 -20.13 11.11 13.47
CA SER A 2 -18.77 11.11 12.92
C SER A 2 -18.42 9.65 12.68
N ASP A 3 -18.47 9.23 11.42
CA ASP A 3 -17.99 7.91 11.00
C ASP A 3 -16.47 7.94 11.10
N ASN A 4 -15.97 7.90 12.34
CA ASN A 4 -14.56 7.70 12.62
C ASN A 4 -14.31 6.19 12.52
N HIS A 5 -14.57 5.63 11.33
CA HIS A 5 -14.24 4.26 11.01
C HIS A 5 -12.72 4.16 11.14
N PHE A 6 -12.28 3.54 12.22
CA PHE A 6 -10.89 3.22 12.45
C PHE A 6 -10.49 2.20 11.39
N GLU A 7 -10.03 2.69 10.25
CA GLU A 7 -9.44 1.84 9.23
C GLU A 7 -7.93 1.92 9.41
N PRO A 8 -7.25 0.78 9.61
CA PRO A 8 -5.82 0.77 9.76
C PRO A 8 -5.15 1.40 8.53
N ARG A 9 -4.08 2.16 8.81
CA ARG A 9 -3.21 2.71 7.79
C ARG A 9 -2.07 1.73 7.57
N TRP A 10 -1.97 1.24 6.35
CA TRP A 10 -0.91 0.34 5.92
C TRP A 10 0.15 1.13 5.18
N ARG A 11 1.40 0.85 5.48
CA ARG A 11 2.56 1.43 4.83
C ARG A 11 3.44 0.33 4.25
N LEU A 12 3.82 0.45 2.99
CA LEU A 12 4.81 -0.39 2.33
C LEU A 12 6.00 0.48 1.97
N ASN A 13 7.19 0.01 2.35
CA ASN A 13 8.43 0.53 1.81
C ASN A 13 8.92 -0.43 0.72
N VAL A 14 8.82 -0.01 -0.53
CA VAL A 14 9.24 -0.77 -1.71
C VAL A 14 10.75 -1.02 -1.69
N ASP A 15 11.55 -0.10 -1.12
CA ASP A 15 13.01 -0.29 -1.01
C ASP A 15 13.38 -1.41 -0.01
N ASP A 16 12.59 -1.56 1.06
CA ASP A 16 12.71 -2.67 2.02
C ASP A 16 12.20 -4.00 1.44
N ASP A 17 11.24 -3.92 0.51
CA ASP A 17 10.61 -5.09 -0.11
C ASP A 17 11.13 -5.34 -1.53
N VAL A 18 12.26 -6.05 -1.61
CA VAL A 18 12.85 -6.50 -2.89
C VAL A 18 11.99 -7.52 -3.66
N THR A 19 10.82 -7.89 -3.14
CA THR A 19 9.92 -8.86 -3.77
C THR A 19 8.87 -8.21 -4.64
N VAL A 20 8.74 -6.87 -4.56
CA VAL A 20 7.73 -6.12 -5.29
C VAL A 20 8.34 -4.96 -6.09
N ALA A 21 7.67 -4.61 -7.19
CA ALA A 21 7.95 -3.44 -8.00
C ALA A 21 6.72 -2.54 -8.02
N PHE A 22 6.91 -1.24 -7.82
CA PHE A 22 5.83 -0.25 -7.86
C PHE A 22 5.87 0.55 -9.16
N ASP A 23 4.74 0.60 -9.85
CA ASP A 23 4.50 1.46 -11.00
C ASP A 23 3.68 2.68 -10.55
N SER A 24 4.32 3.85 -10.54
CA SER A 24 3.69 5.11 -10.12
C SER A 24 2.67 5.65 -11.11
N THR A 25 2.73 5.24 -12.38
CA THR A 25 1.83 5.73 -13.43
C THR A 25 0.42 5.17 -13.26
N THR A 26 0.34 3.87 -12.95
CA THR A 26 -0.91 3.13 -12.74
C THR A 26 -1.23 2.92 -11.27
N ALA A 27 -0.34 3.38 -10.37
CA ALA A 27 -0.38 3.09 -8.94
C ALA A 27 -0.50 1.58 -8.67
N THR A 28 0.27 0.76 -9.37
CA THR A 28 0.19 -0.71 -9.29
C THR A 28 1.44 -1.26 -8.63
N ILE A 29 1.27 -2.20 -7.70
CA ILE A 29 2.38 -3.01 -7.20
C ILE A 29 2.34 -4.37 -7.87
N THR A 30 3.47 -4.82 -8.39
CA THR A 30 3.65 -6.15 -8.95
C THR A 30 4.65 -6.95 -8.14
N LYS A 31 4.31 -8.17 -7.77
CA LYS A 31 5.22 -9.11 -7.13
C LYS A 31 6.17 -9.68 -8.16
N ILE A 32 7.46 -9.39 -8.03
CA ILE A 32 8.49 -9.76 -9.00
C ILE A 32 8.60 -11.29 -9.15
N THR A 33 8.42 -12.03 -8.06
CA THR A 33 8.61 -13.49 -8.06
C THR A 33 7.49 -14.25 -8.78
N THR A 34 6.25 -13.77 -8.71
CA THR A 34 5.06 -14.48 -9.26
C THR A 34 4.42 -13.74 -10.43
N GLY A 35 4.75 -12.48 -10.65
CA GLY A 35 4.12 -11.61 -11.65
C GLY A 35 2.72 -11.10 -11.25
N GLU A 36 2.22 -11.46 -10.07
CA GLU A 36 0.92 -10.99 -9.57
C GLU A 36 0.95 -9.48 -9.34
N SER A 37 -0.13 -8.78 -9.70
CA SER A 37 -0.22 -7.32 -9.55
C SER A 37 -1.48 -6.89 -8.81
N CYS A 38 -1.38 -5.76 -8.10
CA CYS A 38 -2.44 -5.17 -7.32
C CYS A 38 -2.45 -3.65 -7.55
N CYS A 39 -3.57 -3.14 -8.05
CA CYS A 39 -3.79 -1.71 -8.24
C CYS A 39 -4.13 -1.05 -6.91
N LEU A 40 -3.24 -0.19 -6.41
CA LEU A 40 -3.48 0.60 -5.21
C LEU A 40 -4.40 1.81 -5.44
N GLY A 41 -4.58 2.23 -6.70
CA GLY A 41 -5.50 3.31 -7.05
C GLY A 41 -6.98 3.01 -6.74
N ASP A 42 -7.35 1.75 -6.52
CA ASP A 42 -8.71 1.36 -6.13
C ASP A 42 -9.00 1.64 -4.64
N TYR A 43 -7.96 1.87 -3.84
CA TYR A 43 -8.11 2.12 -2.42
C TYR A 43 -8.58 3.55 -2.15
N PRO A 44 -9.50 3.77 -1.19
CA PRO A 44 -10.12 5.07 -0.95
C PRO A 44 -9.16 6.14 -0.43
N SER A 45 -7.99 5.76 0.09
CA SER A 45 -6.94 6.71 0.46
C SER A 45 -5.58 6.09 0.16
N PHE A 46 -5.07 6.37 -1.03
CA PHE A 46 -3.71 6.03 -1.46
C PHE A 46 -2.84 7.30 -1.50
N MET A 47 -1.63 7.22 -0.95
CA MET A 47 -0.66 8.30 -0.96
C MET A 47 0.75 7.76 -1.19
N VAL A 48 1.52 8.44 -2.03
CA VAL A 48 2.96 8.20 -2.23
C VAL A 48 3.70 9.33 -1.52
N GLU A 49 4.40 9.02 -0.43
CA GLU A 49 5.08 10.03 0.39
C GLU A 49 6.51 10.29 -0.09
N GLU A 50 7.25 9.23 -0.41
CA GLU A 50 8.64 9.24 -0.87
C GLU A 50 8.79 8.26 -2.04
N PRO A 51 9.85 8.33 -2.86
CA PRO A 51 10.11 7.30 -3.87
C PRO A 51 10.19 5.92 -3.20
N GLY A 52 9.17 5.10 -3.42
CA GLY A 52 9.05 3.76 -2.83
C GLY A 52 8.27 3.69 -1.51
N LEU A 53 7.80 4.80 -0.92
CA LEU A 53 6.96 4.75 0.27
C LEU A 53 5.48 4.91 -0.09
N LEU A 54 4.72 3.85 0.11
CA LEU A 54 3.30 3.76 -0.24
C LEU A 54 2.47 3.66 1.02
N ARG A 55 1.41 4.47 1.09
CA ARG A 55 0.43 4.41 2.17
C ARG A 55 -0.96 4.15 1.60
N VAL A 56 -1.67 3.22 2.23
CA VAL A 56 -3.09 2.99 1.95
C VAL A 56 -3.90 2.91 3.23
N ARG A 57 -5.11 3.45 3.19
CA ARG A 57 -6.14 3.20 4.22
C ARG A 57 -7.01 2.05 3.74
N SER A 58 -7.06 0.97 4.51
CA SER A 58 -7.85 -0.22 4.19
C SER A 58 -8.10 -1.02 5.44
N SER A 59 -9.23 -1.73 5.48
CA SER A 59 -9.52 -2.72 6.52
C SER A 59 -8.47 -3.85 6.59
N HIS A 60 -7.78 -4.12 5.48
CA HIS A 60 -6.79 -5.20 5.36
C HIS A 60 -5.56 -4.71 4.60
N ALA A 61 -4.39 -5.29 4.89
CA ALA A 61 -3.18 -5.06 4.11
C ALA A 61 -3.42 -5.47 2.65
N PRO A 62 -2.92 -4.69 1.67
CA PRO A 62 -2.90 -5.16 0.30
C PRO A 62 -2.19 -6.52 0.19
N PRO A 63 -2.64 -7.40 -0.72
CA PRO A 63 -2.19 -8.80 -0.78
C PRO A 63 -0.75 -8.97 -1.29
N ILE A 64 -0.08 -7.88 -1.67
CA ILE A 64 1.24 -7.89 -2.30
C ILE A 64 2.19 -6.94 -1.56
N GLY A 65 3.36 -7.45 -1.19
CA GLY A 65 4.41 -6.73 -0.46
C GLY A 65 4.28 -6.84 1.06
N LYS A 66 5.33 -6.46 1.78
CA LYS A 66 5.35 -6.39 3.25
C LYS A 66 4.77 -5.08 3.75
N TRP A 67 3.46 -5.07 4.00
CA TRP A 67 2.78 -3.94 4.59
C TRP A 67 2.91 -3.92 6.10
N TYR A 68 3.20 -2.74 6.65
CA TYR A 68 3.31 -2.47 8.06
C TYR A 68 2.14 -1.59 8.51
N VAL A 69 1.50 -1.92 9.63
CA VAL A 69 0.51 -1.04 10.26
C VAL A 69 1.25 0.19 10.82
N THR A 70 0.91 1.37 10.35
CA THR A 70 1.26 2.60 11.06
C THR A 70 0.12 2.91 12.01
N GLY A 71 0.37 2.72 13.32
CA GLY A 71 -0.59 3.05 14.38
C GLY A 71 -1.01 4.52 14.33
N GLU A 72 -2.18 4.81 14.89
CA GLU A 72 -2.73 6.17 15.00
C GLU A 72 -1.84 7.07 15.85
N GLU A 73 -1.63 8.30 15.38
CA GLU A 73 -1.38 9.48 16.22
C GLU A 73 -2.68 10.28 16.33
#